data_AF-A0A9X8UNA1-F1
#
_entry.id   AF-A0A9X8UNA1-F1
#
_cell.length_a   1.000
_cell.length_b   1.000
_cell.length_c   1.000
_cell.angle_alpha   90.00
_cell.angle_beta   90.00
_cell.angle_gamma   90.00
#
_symmetry.space_group_name_H-M   'P 1'
#
loop_
_entity.id
_entity.type
_entity.pdbx_description
1 polymer ?
#
loop_
_entity_poly.entity_id
_entity_poly.type
_entity_poly.pdbx_seq_one_letter_code
_entity_poly.pdbx_strand_id
1 'polypeptide(L)'
;MIDSILEQIHTVLKLVSSEKLHMDFFEKEGSQILAEYERIFAICIGKSSQKSAMGIALSIGSELREGVIVDDQTELMPFPFSSKFSHFLGNHPIPDGASELAAKALSAKIADWNLSGNDLVIVSISGGTSSLICSPVAPIEMSELQNAVRQLLGSGITVTEINSIRRLVGTLHNGRLRRLMEPASVITLLQSDNAQFDLSAVGSGPTIAVNEVPSANALDILLKSQPKFHSKVSKIIDGKWTGDKFRGSHRIIELSNLDTLLQACVKVFSSHGFEVIPVDAPIGGSCHEISDSFYSSIEQNPRRGRFIYFVCGEATVSVPQGSYDLGGRCQHMAVTLSEKIMPIADATVVCFATDGCDNISGIHGAAISSLMARNMAAEFNVRQVLDVSETHPMLDSIGALITGDKTGVNLCDIYLVVC
;
A
#
# COMPACT_ATOMS: atom_id res chain seq x y z
N MET A 1 18.42 18.69 -13.13
CA MET A 1 17.94 17.39 -13.65
C MET A 1 17.00 16.75 -12.65
N ILE A 2 17.44 16.52 -11.41
CA ILE A 2 16.64 15.96 -10.31
C ILE A 2 15.26 16.65 -10.17
N ASP A 3 15.22 17.98 -10.04
CA ASP A 3 13.94 18.70 -9.86
C ASP A 3 12.94 18.44 -11.01
N SER A 4 13.43 18.36 -12.24
CA SER A 4 12.60 18.07 -13.41
C SER A 4 12.06 16.64 -13.37
N ILE A 5 12.85 15.67 -12.90
CA ILE A 5 12.40 14.28 -12.72
C ILE A 5 11.34 14.21 -11.63
N LEU A 6 11.56 14.90 -10.51
CA LEU A 6 10.60 14.93 -9.40
C LEU A 6 9.26 15.58 -9.82
N GLU A 7 9.30 16.65 -10.61
CA GLU A 7 8.10 17.25 -11.21
C GLU A 7 7.32 16.24 -12.07
N GLN A 8 8.02 15.39 -12.82
CA GLN A 8 7.38 14.32 -13.59
C GLN A 8 6.81 13.22 -12.70
N ILE A 9 7.51 12.82 -11.63
CA ILE A 9 6.95 11.89 -10.63
C ILE A 9 5.66 12.47 -10.03
N HIS A 10 5.62 13.76 -9.67
CA HIS A 10 4.40 14.38 -9.18
C HIS A 10 3.27 14.37 -10.22
N THR A 11 3.59 14.52 -11.51
CA THR A 11 2.61 14.40 -12.60
C THR A 11 2.07 12.97 -12.72
N VAL A 12 2.95 11.96 -12.59
CA VAL A 12 2.54 10.54 -12.51
C VAL A 12 1.60 10.33 -11.33
N LEU A 13 1.96 10.78 -10.12
CA LEU A 13 1.15 10.60 -8.91
C LEU A 13 -0.25 11.20 -9.05
N LYS A 14 -0.40 12.34 -9.75
CA LYS A 14 -1.72 12.93 -10.04
C LYS A 14 -2.57 12.00 -10.92
N LEU A 15 -1.97 11.35 -11.93
CA LEU A 15 -2.67 10.43 -12.83
C LEU A 15 -3.15 9.16 -12.13
N VAL A 16 -2.41 8.69 -11.12
CA VAL A 16 -2.73 7.47 -10.36
C VAL A 16 -3.27 7.74 -8.96
N SER A 17 -3.66 8.99 -8.69
CA SER A 17 -4.26 9.36 -7.40
C SER A 17 -5.61 8.69 -7.20
N SER A 18 -5.91 8.25 -5.97
CA SER A 18 -7.19 7.60 -5.68
C SER A 18 -8.38 8.48 -6.06
N GLU A 19 -8.27 9.79 -5.84
CA GLU A 19 -9.27 10.77 -6.27
C GLU A 19 -9.56 10.65 -7.78
N LYS A 20 -8.52 10.73 -8.62
CA LYS A 20 -8.64 10.64 -10.08
C LYS A 20 -9.18 9.30 -10.52
N LEU A 21 -8.68 8.21 -9.95
CA LEU A 21 -9.08 6.85 -10.31
C LEU A 21 -10.57 6.59 -10.04
N HIS A 22 -11.09 7.08 -8.92
CA HIS A 22 -12.51 6.96 -8.61
C HIS A 22 -13.36 7.82 -9.55
N MET A 23 -12.95 9.07 -9.81
CA MET A 23 -13.65 9.93 -10.78
C MET A 23 -13.73 9.29 -12.17
N ASP A 24 -12.64 8.70 -12.65
CA ASP A 24 -12.59 8.03 -13.96
C ASP A 24 -13.48 6.79 -14.02
N PHE A 25 -13.59 6.06 -12.91
CA PHE A 25 -14.53 4.95 -12.79
C PHE A 25 -15.99 5.43 -12.91
N PHE A 26 -16.34 6.51 -12.20
CA PHE A 26 -17.72 7.03 -12.26
C PHE A 26 -18.09 7.66 -13.60
N GLU A 27 -17.13 8.33 -14.27
CA GLU A 27 -17.32 8.90 -15.61
C GLU A 27 -17.59 7.82 -16.67
N LYS A 28 -16.89 6.68 -16.59
CA LYS A 28 -17.02 5.60 -17.58
C LYS A 28 -18.21 4.69 -17.36
N GLU A 29 -18.44 4.29 -16.11
CA GLU A 29 -19.40 3.22 -15.79
C GLU A 29 -20.37 3.60 -14.66
N GLY A 30 -19.90 4.43 -13.71
CA GLY A 30 -20.63 4.64 -12.47
C GLY A 30 -21.95 5.38 -12.61
N SER A 31 -22.06 6.42 -13.44
CA SER A 31 -23.31 7.21 -13.52
C SER A 31 -24.55 6.39 -13.88
N GLN A 32 -24.41 5.36 -14.72
CA GLN A 32 -25.53 4.47 -15.05
C GLN A 32 -25.88 3.55 -13.90
N ILE A 33 -24.86 3.01 -13.21
CA ILE A 33 -25.03 2.12 -12.06
C ILE A 33 -25.72 2.85 -10.90
N LEU A 34 -25.35 4.10 -10.64
CA LEU A 34 -25.91 4.88 -9.53
C LEU A 34 -27.42 5.09 -9.67
N ALA A 35 -27.93 5.22 -10.90
CA ALA A 35 -29.35 5.45 -11.18
C ALA A 35 -30.26 4.24 -10.85
N GLU A 36 -29.68 3.06 -10.60
CA GLU A 36 -30.43 1.84 -10.26
C GLU A 36 -30.82 1.77 -8.76
N TYR A 37 -30.30 2.68 -7.92
CA TYR A 37 -30.39 2.57 -6.47
C TYR A 37 -30.99 3.82 -5.82
N GLU A 38 -31.70 3.64 -4.70
CA GLU A 38 -32.39 4.73 -3.98
C GLU A 38 -31.47 5.48 -3.01
N ARG A 39 -30.58 4.75 -2.33
CA ARG A 39 -29.61 5.32 -1.38
C ARG A 39 -28.23 4.77 -1.68
N ILE A 40 -27.25 5.68 -1.70
CA ILE A 40 -25.86 5.35 -1.98
C ILE A 40 -25.02 5.67 -0.76
N PHE A 41 -24.24 4.71 -0.30
CA PHE A 41 -23.33 4.82 0.83
C PHE A 41 -21.89 4.57 0.39
N ALA A 42 -20.92 5.11 1.13
CA ALA A 42 -19.51 4.91 0.84
C ALA A 42 -18.74 4.43 2.08
N ILE A 43 -17.83 3.47 1.91
CA ILE A 43 -16.88 3.04 2.92
C ILE A 43 -15.49 3.09 2.27
N CYS A 44 -14.60 3.93 2.79
CA CYS A 44 -13.23 4.06 2.30
C CYS A 44 -12.26 3.64 3.40
N ILE A 45 -11.40 2.65 3.13
CA ILE A 45 -10.50 2.08 4.13
C ILE A 45 -9.09 1.98 3.54
N GLY A 46 -8.08 2.34 4.32
CA GLY A 46 -6.68 2.26 3.90
C GLY A 46 -6.00 3.62 3.83
N LYS A 47 -4.70 3.60 3.53
CA LYS A 47 -3.83 4.80 3.47
C LYS A 47 -4.33 5.88 2.51
N SER A 48 -5.06 5.49 1.46
CA SER A 48 -5.60 6.42 0.45
C SER A 48 -7.08 6.76 0.62
N SER A 49 -7.69 6.32 1.72
CA SER A 49 -9.15 6.39 1.90
C SER A 49 -9.75 7.79 1.84
N GLN A 50 -9.06 8.84 2.32
CA GLN A 50 -9.57 10.21 2.20
C GLN A 50 -9.64 10.68 0.74
N LYS A 51 -8.64 10.33 -0.07
CA LYS A 51 -8.62 10.65 -1.51
C LYS A 51 -9.66 9.83 -2.28
N SER A 52 -9.85 8.56 -1.91
CA SER A 52 -10.96 7.76 -2.44
C SER A 52 -12.31 8.35 -2.10
N ALA A 53 -12.52 8.78 -0.84
CA ALA A 53 -13.75 9.42 -0.39
C ALA A 53 -14.01 10.73 -1.14
N MET A 54 -12.98 11.54 -1.38
CA MET A 54 -13.08 12.75 -2.21
C MET A 54 -13.52 12.43 -3.63
N GLY A 55 -12.88 11.46 -4.31
CA GLY A 55 -13.25 11.06 -5.67
C GLY A 55 -14.69 10.53 -5.77
N ILE A 56 -15.11 9.71 -4.81
CA ILE A 56 -16.49 9.20 -4.70
C ILE A 56 -17.47 10.36 -4.46
N ALA A 57 -17.17 11.24 -3.51
CA ALA A 57 -18.03 12.35 -3.12
C ALA A 57 -18.23 13.36 -4.27
N LEU A 58 -17.17 13.68 -5.01
CA LEU A 58 -17.25 14.56 -6.18
C LEU A 58 -18.06 13.95 -7.31
N SER A 59 -17.99 12.63 -7.48
CA SER A 59 -18.69 11.93 -8.56
C SER A 59 -20.19 11.74 -8.30
N ILE A 60 -20.57 11.49 -7.04
CA ILE A 60 -21.96 11.22 -6.64
C ILE A 60 -22.68 12.51 -6.19
N GLY A 61 -21.94 13.42 -5.57
CA GLY A 61 -22.46 14.71 -5.11
C GLY A 61 -23.52 14.61 -4.02
N SER A 62 -24.65 15.28 -4.23
CA SER A 62 -25.72 15.38 -3.24
C SER A 62 -26.41 14.05 -2.95
N GLU A 63 -26.37 13.09 -3.88
CA GLU A 63 -27.03 11.79 -3.76
C GLU A 63 -26.32 10.82 -2.80
N LEU A 64 -25.04 11.08 -2.48
CA LEU A 64 -24.33 10.31 -1.46
C LEU A 64 -25.04 10.49 -0.12
N ARG A 65 -25.58 9.42 0.48
CA ARG A 65 -26.36 9.53 1.70
C ARG A 65 -25.45 9.82 2.89
N GLU A 66 -24.51 8.92 3.13
CA GLU A 66 -23.52 8.94 4.21
C GLU A 66 -22.30 8.13 3.79
N GLY A 67 -21.17 8.36 4.46
CA GLY A 67 -19.99 7.54 4.28
C GLY A 67 -19.16 7.34 5.54
N VAL A 68 -18.17 6.45 5.43
CA VAL A 68 -17.17 6.20 6.47
C VAL A 68 -15.77 6.22 5.86
N ILE A 69 -14.83 6.84 6.55
CA ILE A 69 -13.40 6.82 6.27
C ILE A 69 -12.69 6.15 7.44
N VAL A 70 -11.81 5.20 7.15
CA VAL A 70 -10.92 4.60 8.15
C VAL A 70 -9.47 4.62 7.65
N ASP A 71 -8.61 5.37 8.34
CA ASP A 71 -7.17 5.51 8.05
C ASP A 71 -6.33 5.70 9.33
N ASP A 72 -5.04 5.99 9.13
CA ASP A 72 -4.05 6.29 10.17
C ASP A 72 -3.82 7.80 10.35
N GLN A 73 -4.65 8.66 9.75
CA GLN A 73 -4.49 10.11 9.79
C GLN A 73 -5.43 10.70 10.84
N THR A 74 -4.91 11.56 11.72
CA THR A 74 -5.70 12.13 12.82
C THR A 74 -6.70 13.18 12.37
N GLU A 75 -6.50 13.76 11.19
CA GLU A 75 -7.33 14.83 10.65
C GLU A 75 -7.98 14.41 9.34
N LEU A 76 -9.24 14.81 9.16
CA LEU A 76 -9.97 14.65 7.91
C LEU A 76 -9.68 15.87 7.01
N MET A 77 -9.12 15.62 5.84
CA MET A 77 -8.91 16.62 4.79
C MET A 77 -10.26 17.26 4.40
N PRO A 78 -10.32 18.59 4.22
CA PRO A 78 -11.52 19.24 3.73
C PRO A 78 -11.72 18.94 2.23
N PHE A 79 -12.91 18.48 1.86
CA PHE A 79 -13.35 18.31 0.47
C PHE A 79 -14.87 18.43 0.37
N PRO A 80 -15.44 18.68 -0.83
CA PRO A 80 -16.89 18.75 -1.00
C PRO A 80 -17.59 17.49 -0.46
N PHE A 81 -18.64 17.70 0.34
CA PHE A 81 -19.39 16.64 1.03
C PHE A 81 -18.62 15.84 2.10
N SER A 82 -17.44 16.29 2.54
CA SER A 82 -16.70 15.61 3.64
C SER A 82 -17.51 15.50 4.93
N SER A 83 -18.44 16.43 5.19
CA SER A 83 -19.37 16.38 6.33
C SER A 83 -20.33 15.19 6.34
N LYS A 84 -20.46 14.47 5.21
CA LYS A 84 -21.24 13.22 5.13
C LYS A 84 -20.46 12.00 5.61
N PHE A 85 -19.15 12.13 5.83
CA PHE A 85 -18.29 11.04 6.25
C PHE A 85 -18.04 11.05 7.75
N SER A 86 -18.24 9.90 8.38
CA SER A 86 -17.67 9.61 9.71
C SER A 86 -16.22 9.17 9.53
N HIS A 87 -15.30 9.66 10.38
CA HIS A 87 -13.88 9.32 10.30
C HIS A 87 -13.46 8.55 11.55
N PHE A 88 -12.88 7.37 11.36
CA PHE A 88 -12.39 6.50 12.43
C PHE A 88 -10.89 6.27 12.26
N LEU A 89 -10.15 6.40 13.36
CA LEU A 89 -8.71 6.22 13.38
C LEU A 89 -8.35 4.77 13.71
N GLY A 90 -7.64 4.11 12.80
CA GLY A 90 -6.96 2.84 13.03
C GLY A 90 -5.46 3.03 13.21
N ASN A 91 -4.74 1.94 13.48
CA ASN A 91 -3.27 1.97 13.55
C ASN A 91 -2.64 1.08 12.47
N HIS A 92 -1.52 1.52 11.94
CA HIS A 92 -0.76 0.87 10.88
C HIS A 92 0.74 1.17 11.10
N PRO A 93 1.66 0.20 10.91
CA PRO A 93 1.48 -1.12 10.28
C PRO A 93 1.05 -2.25 11.21
N ILE A 94 1.17 -2.06 12.53
CA ILE A 94 0.83 -3.07 13.54
C ILE A 94 -0.50 -2.68 14.18
N PRO A 95 -1.52 -3.57 14.15
CA PRO A 95 -2.82 -3.24 14.70
C PRO A 95 -2.78 -3.18 16.23
N ASP A 96 -3.66 -2.37 16.81
CA ASP A 96 -3.77 -2.15 18.25
C ASP A 96 -5.22 -1.87 18.69
N GLY A 97 -5.39 -1.30 19.90
CA GLY A 97 -6.71 -0.92 20.40
C GLY A 97 -7.45 0.11 19.54
N ALA A 98 -6.75 1.03 18.87
CA ALA A 98 -7.39 1.97 17.94
C ALA A 98 -7.97 1.23 16.73
N SER A 99 -7.23 0.24 16.23
CA SER A 99 -7.68 -0.63 15.13
C SER A 99 -8.93 -1.44 15.51
N GLU A 100 -8.97 -1.96 16.75
CA GLU A 100 -10.12 -2.70 17.27
C GLU A 100 -11.34 -1.79 17.43
N LEU A 101 -11.15 -0.57 17.94
CA LEU A 101 -12.21 0.44 18.07
C LEU A 101 -12.75 0.87 16.71
N ALA A 102 -11.89 1.11 15.73
CA ALA A 102 -12.29 1.47 14.37
C ALA A 102 -13.14 0.37 13.72
N ALA A 103 -12.75 -0.90 13.88
CA ALA A 103 -13.53 -2.03 13.37
C ALA A 103 -14.93 -2.11 14.03
N LYS A 104 -15.02 -1.91 15.34
CA LYS A 104 -16.30 -1.90 16.08
C LYS A 104 -17.17 -0.70 15.67
N ALA A 105 -16.58 0.48 15.54
CA ALA A 105 -17.28 1.70 15.13
C ALA A 105 -17.81 1.59 13.69
N LEU A 106 -17.01 1.07 12.76
CA LEU A 106 -17.44 0.78 11.39
C LEU A 106 -18.62 -0.21 11.38
N SER A 107 -18.53 -1.29 12.16
CA SER A 107 -19.60 -2.29 12.25
C SER A 107 -20.91 -1.68 12.77
N ALA A 108 -20.84 -0.88 13.83
CA ALA A 108 -21.99 -0.18 14.39
C ALA A 108 -22.59 0.80 13.39
N LYS A 109 -21.74 1.57 12.69
CA LYS A 109 -22.19 2.55 11.70
C LYS A 109 -22.93 1.91 10.52
N ILE A 110 -22.45 0.75 10.04
CA ILE A 110 -23.13 -0.01 8.97
C ILE A 110 -24.49 -0.52 9.46
N ALA A 111 -24.57 -1.00 10.69
CA ALA A 111 -25.84 -1.45 11.27
C ALA A 111 -26.87 -0.30 11.36
N ASP A 112 -26.42 0.90 11.73
CA ASP A 112 -27.26 2.10 11.84
C ASP A 112 -27.86 2.56 10.49
N TRP A 113 -27.22 2.23 9.35
CA TRP A 113 -27.73 2.57 8.03
C TRP A 113 -29.03 1.84 7.66
N ASN A 114 -29.34 0.73 8.34
CA ASN A 114 -30.51 -0.12 8.10
C ASN A 114 -30.69 -0.40 6.59
N LEU A 115 -29.69 -1.08 6.02
CA LEU A 115 -29.57 -1.36 4.60
C LEU A 115 -30.68 -2.31 4.10
N SER A 116 -31.07 -2.11 2.84
CA SER A 116 -32.13 -2.80 2.12
C SER A 116 -31.64 -3.21 0.73
N GLY A 117 -32.47 -3.96 -0.02
CA GLY A 117 -32.11 -4.44 -1.36
C GLY A 117 -31.99 -3.34 -2.42
N ASN A 118 -32.54 -2.15 -2.15
CA ASN A 118 -32.52 -1.00 -3.08
C ASN A 118 -31.33 -0.07 -2.84
N ASP A 119 -30.43 -0.43 -1.92
CA ASP A 119 -29.27 0.38 -1.57
C ASP A 119 -28.01 -0.12 -2.25
N LEU A 120 -27.09 0.81 -2.47
CA LEU A 120 -25.75 0.56 -2.94
C LEU A 120 -24.73 1.00 -1.89
N VAL A 121 -23.77 0.14 -1.58
CA VAL A 121 -22.58 0.50 -0.80
C VAL A 121 -21.34 0.39 -1.69
N ILE A 122 -20.67 1.51 -1.89
CA ILE A 122 -19.37 1.58 -2.56
C ILE A 122 -18.28 1.41 -1.51
N VAL A 123 -17.45 0.39 -1.65
CA VAL A 123 -16.37 0.08 -0.71
C VAL A 123 -15.04 0.26 -1.41
N SER A 124 -14.29 1.30 -1.06
CA SER A 124 -12.93 1.55 -1.53
C SER A 124 -11.91 0.99 -0.54
N ILE A 125 -11.01 0.15 -1.03
CA ILE A 125 -10.00 -0.53 -0.21
C ILE A 125 -8.63 -0.28 -0.83
N SER A 126 -7.68 0.18 0.00
CA SER A 126 -6.28 0.36 -0.37
C SER A 126 -5.37 -0.27 0.68
N GLY A 127 -4.04 -0.14 0.49
CA GLY A 127 -3.04 -0.62 1.42
C GLY A 127 -3.29 -0.20 2.87
N GLY A 128 -2.89 -1.08 3.80
CA GLY A 128 -2.99 -0.87 5.24
C GLY A 128 -4.32 -1.31 5.90
N THR A 129 -5.36 -1.60 5.11
CA THR A 129 -6.67 -2.05 5.62
C THR A 129 -6.59 -3.22 6.61
N SER A 130 -5.72 -4.21 6.37
CA SER A 130 -5.56 -5.39 7.25
C SER A 130 -5.20 -5.04 8.70
N SER A 131 -4.55 -3.88 8.89
CA SER A 131 -4.20 -3.35 10.21
C SER A 131 -5.30 -2.43 10.73
N LEU A 132 -5.76 -1.48 9.90
CA LEU A 132 -6.65 -0.39 10.32
C LEU A 132 -8.00 -0.84 10.89
N ILE A 133 -8.57 -1.93 10.35
CA ILE A 133 -9.86 -2.49 10.80
C ILE A 133 -9.68 -3.86 11.46
N CYS A 134 -8.53 -4.10 12.09
CA CYS A 134 -8.23 -5.36 12.72
C CYS A 134 -8.89 -5.47 14.10
N SER A 135 -9.87 -6.37 14.22
CA SER A 135 -10.47 -6.75 15.49
C SER A 135 -10.62 -8.28 15.53
N PRO A 136 -10.06 -8.98 16.52
CA PRO A 136 -10.14 -10.43 16.60
C PRO A 136 -11.52 -10.93 17.05
N VAL A 137 -11.90 -12.12 16.56
CA VAL A 137 -13.07 -12.86 17.07
C VAL A 137 -12.76 -13.47 18.45
N ALA A 138 -13.76 -13.51 19.32
CA ALA A 138 -13.64 -14.20 20.60
C ALA A 138 -13.31 -15.69 20.39
N PRO A 139 -12.46 -16.32 21.24
CA PRO A 139 -11.89 -15.80 22.48
C PRO A 139 -10.48 -15.20 22.32
N ILE A 140 -10.09 -14.74 21.13
CA ILE A 140 -8.79 -14.09 20.91
C ILE A 140 -8.90 -12.62 21.34
N GLU A 141 -7.97 -12.18 22.18
CA GLU A 141 -7.86 -10.78 22.57
C GLU A 141 -6.96 -9.99 21.61
N MET A 142 -7.20 -8.68 21.49
CA MET A 142 -6.41 -7.79 20.62
C MET A 142 -4.93 -7.77 21.02
N SER A 143 -4.64 -7.85 22.31
CA SER A 143 -3.28 -7.94 22.85
C SER A 143 -2.53 -9.17 22.37
N GLU A 144 -3.20 -10.33 22.33
CA GLU A 144 -2.63 -11.60 21.83
C GLU A 144 -2.33 -11.51 20.33
N LEU A 145 -3.28 -10.98 19.55
CA LEU A 145 -3.11 -10.80 18.11
C LEU A 145 -1.96 -9.83 17.80
N GLN A 146 -1.90 -8.69 18.49
CA GLN A 146 -0.83 -7.70 18.31
C GLN A 146 0.55 -8.32 18.59
N ASN A 147 0.67 -9.08 19.68
CA ASN A 147 1.93 -9.72 20.03
C ASN A 147 2.34 -10.79 19.01
N ALA A 148 1.39 -11.60 18.53
CA ALA A 148 1.62 -12.57 17.46
C ALA A 148 2.11 -11.90 16.17
N VAL A 149 1.50 -10.79 15.75
CA VAL A 149 1.93 -10.03 14.57
C VAL A 149 3.35 -9.49 14.72
N ARG A 150 3.68 -8.90 15.89
CA ARG A 150 5.05 -8.41 16.16
C ARG A 150 6.10 -9.52 16.05
N GLN A 151 5.80 -10.69 16.60
CA GLN A 151 6.74 -11.81 16.57
C GLN A 151 6.90 -12.38 15.15
N LEU A 152 5.83 -12.47 14.37
CA LEU A 152 5.91 -12.94 12.98
C LEU A 152 6.71 -11.97 12.10
N LEU A 153 6.48 -10.66 12.24
CA LEU A 153 7.26 -9.63 11.53
C LEU A 153 8.77 -9.75 11.83
N GLY A 154 9.13 -9.99 13.09
CA GLY A 154 10.54 -10.19 13.48
C GLY A 154 11.15 -11.54 13.10
N SER A 155 10.37 -12.47 12.55
CA SER A 155 10.81 -13.84 12.24
C SER A 155 11.03 -14.11 10.75
N GLY A 156 11.03 -13.06 9.91
CA GLY A 156 11.20 -13.19 8.45
C GLY A 156 10.00 -13.82 7.73
N ILE A 157 8.82 -13.88 8.37
CA ILE A 157 7.58 -14.32 7.74
C ILE A 157 7.04 -13.21 6.84
N THR A 158 6.54 -13.60 5.68
CA THR A 158 6.02 -12.63 4.70
C THR A 158 4.74 -11.96 5.20
N VAL A 159 4.49 -10.73 4.77
CA VAL A 159 3.25 -10.00 5.12
C VAL A 159 2.00 -10.76 4.64
N THR A 160 2.08 -11.45 3.50
CA THR A 160 1.02 -12.32 2.97
C THR A 160 0.68 -13.45 3.95
N GLU A 161 1.68 -14.12 4.51
CA GLU A 161 1.47 -15.16 5.51
C GLU A 161 0.87 -14.60 6.81
N ILE A 162 1.30 -13.43 7.27
CA ILE A 162 0.69 -12.77 8.44
C ILE A 162 -0.78 -12.41 8.15
N ASN A 163 -1.06 -11.94 6.93
CA ASN A 163 -2.41 -11.59 6.48
C ASN A 163 -3.34 -12.79 6.44
N SER A 164 -2.85 -14.00 6.13
CA SER A 164 -3.66 -15.22 6.19
C SER A 164 -4.21 -15.50 7.61
N ILE A 165 -3.40 -15.23 8.65
CA ILE A 165 -3.81 -15.36 10.05
C ILE A 165 -4.82 -14.26 10.40
N ARG A 166 -4.52 -13.00 10.07
CA ARG A 166 -5.43 -11.86 10.32
C ARG A 166 -6.79 -12.02 9.63
N ARG A 167 -6.79 -12.59 8.42
CA ARG A 167 -7.99 -12.91 7.65
C ARG A 167 -8.87 -13.92 8.40
N LEU A 168 -8.25 -14.97 8.93
CA LEU A 168 -8.95 -16.02 9.67
C LEU A 168 -9.60 -15.46 10.95
N VAL A 169 -8.84 -14.71 11.74
CA VAL A 169 -9.25 -14.29 13.09
C VAL A 169 -9.99 -12.95 13.13
N GLY A 170 -9.99 -12.17 12.06
CA GLY A 170 -10.59 -10.83 12.05
C GLY A 170 -12.11 -10.82 11.89
N THR A 171 -12.81 -9.99 12.66
CA THR A 171 -14.27 -9.82 12.63
C THR A 171 -14.79 -9.19 11.34
N LEU A 172 -13.96 -8.40 10.64
CA LEU A 172 -14.32 -7.72 9.39
C LEU A 172 -13.61 -8.27 8.14
N HIS A 173 -12.60 -9.11 8.32
CA HIS A 173 -11.86 -9.73 7.22
C HIS A 173 -12.58 -10.95 6.63
N ASN A 174 -12.08 -11.49 5.53
CA ASN A 174 -12.59 -12.69 4.87
C ASN A 174 -14.08 -12.64 4.47
N GLY A 175 -14.50 -11.52 3.89
CA GLY A 175 -15.87 -11.28 3.45
C GLY A 175 -16.84 -10.92 4.58
N ARG A 176 -16.38 -10.80 5.83
CA ARG A 176 -17.26 -10.47 6.96
C ARG A 176 -17.73 -9.03 6.93
N LEU A 177 -16.96 -8.08 6.41
CA LEU A 177 -17.47 -6.73 6.13
C LEU A 177 -18.59 -6.78 5.08
N ARG A 178 -18.43 -7.58 4.00
CA ARG A 178 -19.50 -7.78 3.00
C ARG A 178 -20.79 -8.32 3.60
N ARG A 179 -20.68 -9.20 4.60
CA ARG A 179 -21.83 -9.76 5.33
C ARG A 179 -22.64 -8.69 6.06
N LEU A 180 -21.97 -7.69 6.66
CA LEU A 180 -22.65 -6.62 7.40
C LEU A 180 -23.52 -5.74 6.50
N MET A 181 -23.25 -5.71 5.20
CA MET A 181 -23.97 -4.89 4.23
C MET A 181 -25.15 -5.62 3.57
N GLU A 182 -25.45 -6.88 3.95
CA GLU A 182 -26.61 -7.58 3.39
C GLU A 182 -27.94 -6.92 3.84
N PRO A 183 -28.94 -6.80 2.95
CA PRO A 183 -29.02 -7.35 1.60
C PRO A 183 -28.63 -6.37 0.47
N ALA A 184 -27.99 -5.24 0.80
CA ALA A 184 -27.63 -4.22 -0.19
C ALA A 184 -26.67 -4.72 -1.26
N SER A 185 -26.69 -4.03 -2.40
CA SER A 185 -25.71 -4.23 -3.47
C SER A 185 -24.38 -3.59 -3.07
N VAL A 186 -23.27 -4.21 -3.46
CA VAL A 186 -21.93 -3.74 -3.09
C VAL A 186 -21.05 -3.64 -4.32
N ILE A 187 -20.34 -2.52 -4.45
CA ILE A 187 -19.25 -2.36 -5.42
C ILE A 187 -17.97 -2.18 -4.63
N THR A 188 -17.06 -3.14 -4.72
CA THR A 188 -15.73 -3.05 -4.14
C THR A 188 -14.76 -2.49 -5.18
N LEU A 189 -14.16 -1.36 -4.86
CA LEU A 189 -13.11 -0.71 -5.64
C LEU A 189 -11.78 -0.95 -4.93
N LEU A 190 -10.86 -1.67 -5.58
CA LEU A 190 -9.58 -2.08 -5.02
C LEU A 190 -8.44 -1.26 -5.62
N GLN A 191 -7.51 -0.84 -4.76
CA GLN A 191 -6.24 -0.28 -5.16
C GLN A 191 -5.13 -1.20 -4.62
N SER A 192 -4.63 -2.05 -5.49
CA SER A 192 -3.69 -3.11 -5.16
C SER A 192 -2.28 -2.54 -5.08
N ASP A 193 -1.69 -2.60 -3.89
CA ASP A 193 -0.30 -2.27 -3.61
C ASP A 193 0.61 -3.51 -3.59
N ASN A 194 0.09 -4.68 -3.98
CA ASN A 194 0.82 -5.93 -3.95
C ASN A 194 1.36 -6.32 -5.33
N ALA A 195 2.58 -6.84 -5.33
CA ALA A 195 3.23 -7.41 -6.52
C ALA A 195 2.55 -8.69 -7.07
N GLN A 196 1.61 -9.26 -6.32
CA GLN A 196 1.10 -10.62 -6.55
C GLN A 196 -0.29 -10.67 -7.23
N PHE A 197 -0.91 -9.52 -7.53
CA PHE A 197 -2.19 -9.41 -8.25
C PHE A 197 -3.36 -10.24 -7.66
N ASP A 198 -3.24 -10.70 -6.40
CA ASP A 198 -4.33 -11.37 -5.70
C ASP A 198 -5.25 -10.33 -5.06
N LEU A 199 -6.40 -10.09 -5.68
CA LEU A 199 -7.42 -9.16 -5.20
C LEU A 199 -7.94 -9.53 -3.81
N SER A 200 -7.96 -10.82 -3.46
CA SER A 200 -8.41 -11.26 -2.14
C SER A 200 -7.42 -10.82 -1.06
N ALA A 201 -6.11 -10.77 -1.38
CA ALA A 201 -5.04 -10.37 -0.48
C ALA A 201 -5.15 -8.91 -0.03
N VAL A 202 -5.73 -8.03 -0.84
CA VAL A 202 -5.87 -6.62 -0.52
C VAL A 202 -6.72 -6.44 0.75
N GLY A 203 -6.11 -5.86 1.78
CA GLY A 203 -6.76 -5.61 3.07
C GLY A 203 -7.24 -6.87 3.80
N SER A 204 -6.68 -8.06 3.51
CA SER A 204 -7.17 -9.35 4.03
C SER A 204 -8.62 -9.65 3.62
N GLY A 205 -9.06 -9.14 2.47
CA GLY A 205 -10.33 -9.46 1.81
C GLY A 205 -11.54 -9.14 2.67
N PRO A 206 -11.77 -7.90 3.12
CA PRO A 206 -12.90 -7.61 3.99
C PRO A 206 -14.24 -7.83 3.28
N THR A 207 -14.28 -7.61 1.95
CA THR A 207 -15.46 -7.89 1.13
C THR A 207 -15.39 -9.19 0.34
N ILE A 208 -14.23 -9.83 0.29
CA ILE A 208 -13.98 -11.04 -0.53
C ILE A 208 -13.73 -12.21 0.41
N ALA A 209 -14.58 -13.23 0.33
CA ALA A 209 -14.35 -14.46 1.05
C ALA A 209 -13.36 -15.33 0.28
N VAL A 210 -12.44 -15.96 1.00
CA VAL A 210 -11.61 -17.05 0.48
C VAL A 210 -11.59 -18.22 1.45
N ASN A 211 -11.46 -19.41 0.87
CA ASN A 211 -11.21 -20.64 1.60
C ASN A 211 -9.70 -20.92 1.59
N GLU A 212 -8.95 -20.12 2.34
CA GLU A 212 -7.50 -20.25 2.48
C GLU A 212 -7.14 -20.59 3.94
N VAL A 213 -6.15 -21.46 4.11
CA VAL A 213 -5.60 -21.85 5.41
C VAL A 213 -4.23 -21.18 5.57
N PRO A 214 -3.90 -20.63 6.76
CA PRO A 214 -2.57 -20.09 7.02
C PRO A 214 -1.43 -21.05 6.71
N SER A 215 -0.27 -20.52 6.31
CA SER A 215 0.89 -21.35 5.96
C SER A 215 1.38 -22.17 7.17
N ALA A 216 1.84 -23.40 6.91
CA ALA A 216 2.41 -24.26 7.95
C ALA A 216 3.59 -23.59 8.67
N ASN A 217 4.40 -22.83 7.93
CA ASN A 217 5.54 -22.10 8.48
C ASN A 217 5.11 -21.02 9.50
N ALA A 218 4.11 -20.21 9.15
CA ALA A 218 3.57 -19.20 10.06
C ALA A 218 2.93 -19.86 11.31
N LEU A 219 2.22 -20.97 11.14
CA LEU A 219 1.64 -21.73 12.25
C LEU A 219 2.72 -22.34 13.16
N ASP A 220 3.81 -22.89 12.60
CA ASP A 220 4.92 -23.46 13.38
C ASP A 220 5.64 -22.40 14.22
N ILE A 221 5.82 -21.19 13.68
CA ILE A 221 6.40 -20.07 14.43
C ILE A 221 5.45 -19.64 15.55
N LEU A 222 4.14 -19.54 15.29
CA LEU A 222 3.16 -19.24 16.34
C LEU A 222 3.12 -20.34 17.41
N LEU A 223 3.24 -21.61 17.04
CA LEU A 223 3.27 -22.72 17.99
C LEU A 223 4.46 -22.59 18.96
N LYS A 224 5.63 -22.23 18.44
CA LYS A 224 6.85 -22.04 19.24
C LYS A 224 6.81 -20.76 20.08
N SER A 225 6.32 -19.66 19.52
CA SER A 225 6.43 -18.33 20.09
C SER A 225 5.20 -17.87 20.90
N GLN A 226 3.99 -18.27 20.49
CA GLN A 226 2.69 -17.97 21.12
C GLN A 226 1.78 -19.22 21.19
N PRO A 227 2.14 -20.29 21.93
CA PRO A 227 1.41 -21.57 21.91
C PRO A 227 -0.08 -21.47 22.28
N LYS A 228 -0.43 -20.56 23.21
CA LYS A 228 -1.84 -20.29 23.57
C LYS A 228 -2.62 -19.68 22.40
N PHE A 229 -2.06 -18.68 21.73
CA PHE A 229 -2.68 -18.06 20.56
C PHE A 229 -2.82 -19.06 19.42
N HIS A 230 -1.76 -19.84 19.13
CA HIS A 230 -1.81 -20.93 18.16
C HIS A 230 -2.98 -21.87 18.43
N SER A 231 -3.16 -22.32 19.68
CA SER A 231 -4.28 -23.22 20.04
C SER A 231 -5.67 -22.61 19.77
N LYS A 232 -5.84 -21.29 19.91
CA LYS A 232 -7.09 -20.60 19.58
C LYS A 232 -7.28 -20.51 18.06
N VAL A 233 -6.22 -20.19 17.33
CA VAL A 233 -6.20 -20.15 15.86
C VAL A 233 -6.56 -21.52 15.27
N SER A 234 -5.95 -22.61 15.74
CA SER A 234 -6.24 -23.97 15.26
C SER A 234 -7.73 -24.33 15.41
N LYS A 235 -8.36 -23.97 16.53
CA LYS A 235 -9.80 -24.19 16.73
C LYS A 235 -10.67 -23.42 15.73
N ILE A 236 -10.23 -22.23 15.31
CA ILE A 236 -10.96 -21.43 14.30
C ILE A 236 -10.82 -22.07 12.92
N ILE A 237 -9.64 -22.60 12.58
CA ILE A 237 -9.41 -23.34 11.32
C ILE A 237 -10.38 -24.53 11.23
N ASP A 238 -10.51 -25.31 12.31
CA ASP A 238 -11.41 -26.46 12.37
C ASP A 238 -12.90 -26.07 12.28
N GLY A 239 -13.24 -24.82 12.63
CA GLY A 239 -14.59 -24.28 12.73
C GLY A 239 -15.30 -23.98 11.41
N LYS A 240 -14.68 -24.24 10.25
CA LYS A 240 -15.27 -24.10 8.90
C LYS A 240 -16.01 -22.78 8.66
N TRP A 241 -15.31 -21.64 8.71
CA TRP A 241 -15.84 -20.46 8.00
C TRP A 241 -15.85 -20.78 6.51
N THR A 242 -17.05 -21.02 5.97
CA THR A 242 -17.28 -21.28 4.55
C THR A 242 -17.95 -20.04 3.99
N GLY A 243 -17.14 -19.02 3.69
CA GLY A 243 -17.63 -17.89 2.91
C GLY A 243 -17.99 -18.37 1.50
N ASP A 244 -19.02 -17.77 0.90
CA ASP A 244 -19.24 -17.67 -0.57
C ASP A 244 -20.70 -17.38 -0.98
N LYS A 245 -21.64 -17.25 -0.03
CA LYS A 245 -23.03 -16.87 -0.36
C LYS A 245 -23.45 -15.59 0.34
N PHE A 246 -23.27 -14.48 -0.38
CA PHE A 246 -23.80 -13.18 0.02
C PHE A 246 -25.18 -12.92 -0.61
N ARG A 247 -26.03 -12.16 0.10
CA ARG A 247 -27.26 -11.58 -0.47
C ARG A 247 -26.97 -10.23 -1.12
N GLY A 248 -27.68 -9.92 -2.21
CA GLY A 248 -27.45 -8.71 -3.01
C GLY A 248 -26.32 -8.89 -4.02
N SER A 249 -26.22 -7.99 -5.00
CA SER A 249 -25.14 -8.04 -5.99
C SER A 249 -23.79 -7.70 -5.33
N HIS A 250 -22.71 -8.21 -5.91
CA HIS A 250 -21.35 -7.85 -5.49
C HIS A 250 -20.45 -7.78 -6.72
N ARG A 251 -19.99 -6.57 -7.05
CA ARG A 251 -19.00 -6.33 -8.11
C ARG A 251 -17.67 -5.98 -7.45
N ILE A 252 -16.58 -6.54 -7.98
CA ILE A 252 -15.22 -6.26 -7.53
C ILE A 252 -14.46 -5.70 -8.72
N ILE A 253 -13.84 -4.54 -8.55
CA ILE A 253 -13.18 -3.80 -9.61
C ILE A 253 -11.83 -3.37 -9.08
N GLU A 254 -10.76 -3.75 -9.76
CA GLU A 254 -9.42 -3.22 -9.51
C GLU A 254 -9.27 -1.88 -10.24
N LEU A 255 -9.16 -0.79 -9.49
CA LEU A 255 -8.96 0.56 -10.05
C LEU A 255 -7.52 0.82 -10.43
N SER A 256 -6.58 0.24 -9.68
CA SER A 256 -5.17 0.42 -9.90
C SER A 256 -4.36 -0.73 -9.32
N ASN A 257 -3.28 -1.04 -10.02
CA ASN A 257 -2.23 -1.97 -9.62
C ASN A 257 -0.88 -1.40 -10.09
N LEU A 258 0.18 -2.21 -9.98
CA LEU A 258 1.51 -1.80 -10.40
C LEU A 258 1.60 -1.42 -11.89
N ASP A 259 0.90 -2.14 -12.77
CA ASP A 259 0.88 -1.85 -14.21
C ASP A 259 0.29 -0.45 -14.48
N THR A 260 -0.69 -0.04 -13.67
CA THR A 260 -1.24 1.33 -13.72
C THR A 260 -0.16 2.39 -13.47
N LEU A 261 0.73 2.16 -12.48
CA LEU A 261 1.84 3.06 -12.19
C LEU A 261 2.89 3.04 -13.29
N LEU A 262 3.24 1.86 -13.81
CA LEU A 262 4.19 1.70 -14.90
C LEU A 262 3.73 2.44 -16.16
N GLN A 263 2.48 2.23 -16.58
CA GLN A 263 1.90 2.90 -17.73
C GLN A 263 1.86 4.43 -17.56
N ALA A 264 1.52 4.91 -16.35
CA ALA A 264 1.54 6.34 -16.05
C ALA A 264 2.96 6.93 -16.15
N CYS A 265 3.97 6.23 -15.63
CA CYS A 265 5.38 6.63 -15.76
C CYS A 265 5.81 6.70 -17.22
N VAL A 266 5.59 5.62 -17.99
CA VAL A 266 5.92 5.58 -19.43
C VAL A 266 5.28 6.75 -20.16
N LYS A 267 3.98 6.99 -19.96
CA LYS A 267 3.24 8.09 -20.59
C LYS A 267 3.84 9.46 -20.26
N VAL A 268 4.07 9.75 -18.98
CA VAL A 268 4.56 11.05 -18.53
C VAL A 268 5.99 11.28 -18.99
N PHE A 269 6.91 10.36 -18.73
CA PHE A 269 8.31 10.54 -19.09
C PHE A 269 8.52 10.58 -20.61
N SER A 270 7.82 9.74 -21.39
CA SER A 270 7.91 9.81 -22.85
C SER A 270 7.36 11.11 -23.42
N SER A 271 6.30 11.69 -22.84
CA SER A 271 5.82 13.02 -23.25
C SER A 271 6.81 14.16 -22.99
N HIS A 272 7.82 13.92 -22.14
CA HIS A 272 8.90 14.86 -21.84
C HIS A 272 10.23 14.51 -22.55
N GLY A 273 10.17 13.63 -23.56
CA GLY A 273 11.30 13.34 -24.44
C GLY A 273 12.28 12.30 -23.91
N PHE A 274 11.89 11.52 -22.91
CA PHE A 274 12.67 10.36 -22.46
C PHE A 274 12.21 9.08 -23.18
N GLU A 275 13.18 8.28 -23.64
CA GLU A 275 12.92 6.88 -23.94
C GLU A 275 12.87 6.11 -22.61
N VAL A 276 11.70 5.56 -22.26
CA VAL A 276 11.51 4.81 -21.01
C VAL A 276 11.73 3.33 -21.30
N ILE A 277 12.65 2.72 -20.56
CA ILE A 277 13.05 1.33 -20.71
C ILE A 277 12.67 0.58 -19.44
N PRO A 278 11.57 -0.17 -19.45
CA PRO A 278 11.23 -1.07 -18.36
C PRO A 278 12.36 -2.08 -18.15
N VAL A 279 12.79 -2.23 -16.92
CA VAL A 279 13.77 -3.21 -16.48
C VAL A 279 13.04 -4.49 -16.13
N ASP A 280 13.55 -5.62 -16.62
CA ASP A 280 13.10 -6.95 -16.18
C ASP A 280 13.78 -7.28 -14.84
N ALA A 281 13.16 -6.82 -13.75
CA ALA A 281 13.62 -7.04 -12.38
C ALA A 281 12.47 -7.55 -11.50
N PRO A 282 12.78 -8.26 -10.39
CA PRO A 282 11.76 -8.63 -9.42
C PRO A 282 10.99 -7.40 -8.93
N ILE A 283 9.66 -7.51 -8.94
CA ILE A 283 8.76 -6.47 -8.45
C ILE A 283 8.81 -6.38 -6.91
N GLY A 284 9.27 -7.44 -6.24
CA GLY A 284 9.52 -7.44 -4.80
C GLY A 284 10.68 -8.37 -4.48
N GLY A 285 11.27 -8.18 -3.30
CA GLY A 285 12.50 -8.85 -2.89
C GLY A 285 13.45 -7.90 -2.21
N SER A 286 14.67 -8.38 -1.89
CA SER A 286 15.65 -7.52 -1.23
C SER A 286 16.12 -6.39 -2.16
N CYS A 287 16.48 -5.24 -1.58
CA CYS A 287 17.04 -4.12 -2.36
C CYS A 287 18.25 -4.55 -3.20
N HIS A 288 19.08 -5.47 -2.69
CA HIS A 288 20.25 -5.97 -3.42
C HIS A 288 19.87 -6.74 -4.68
N GLU A 289 18.95 -7.71 -4.60
CA GLU A 289 18.52 -8.53 -5.75
C GLU A 289 17.91 -7.68 -6.87
N ILE A 290 17.05 -6.72 -6.49
CA ILE A 290 16.43 -5.79 -7.44
C ILE A 290 17.52 -4.90 -8.06
N SER A 291 18.45 -4.36 -7.25
CA SER A 291 19.53 -3.49 -7.75
C SER A 291 20.49 -4.21 -8.72
N ASP A 292 20.78 -5.48 -8.48
CA ASP A 292 21.64 -6.31 -9.34
C ASP A 292 20.97 -6.58 -10.69
N SER A 293 19.68 -6.94 -10.66
CA SER A 293 18.87 -7.14 -11.87
C SER A 293 18.73 -5.84 -12.67
N PHE A 294 18.51 -4.73 -11.96
CA PHE A 294 18.41 -3.40 -12.54
C PHE A 294 19.68 -3.00 -13.27
N TYR A 295 20.82 -3.09 -12.60
CA TYR A 295 22.10 -2.72 -13.21
C TYR A 295 22.52 -3.68 -14.34
N SER A 296 22.25 -4.98 -14.20
CA SER A 296 22.49 -5.94 -15.29
C SER A 296 21.75 -5.56 -16.56
N SER A 297 20.52 -5.03 -16.44
CA SER A 297 19.73 -4.55 -17.58
C SER A 297 20.36 -3.31 -18.23
N ILE A 298 20.95 -2.41 -17.44
CA ILE A 298 21.68 -1.24 -17.94
C ILE A 298 22.91 -1.68 -18.75
N GLU A 299 23.71 -2.61 -18.21
CA GLU A 299 24.93 -3.08 -18.86
C GLU A 299 24.66 -3.85 -20.15
N GLN A 300 23.57 -4.60 -20.21
CA GLN A 300 23.19 -5.38 -21.39
C GLN A 300 22.59 -4.51 -22.51
N ASN A 301 21.98 -3.37 -22.18
CA ASN A 301 21.28 -2.53 -23.15
C ASN A 301 21.74 -1.07 -23.15
N PRO A 302 23.05 -0.78 -23.22
CA PRO A 302 23.56 0.58 -23.10
C PRO A 302 22.97 1.48 -24.19
N ARG A 303 22.32 2.56 -23.78
CA ARG A 303 21.70 3.54 -24.67
C ARG A 303 22.52 4.82 -24.77
N ARG A 304 22.20 5.63 -25.78
CA ARG A 304 22.72 6.99 -25.99
C ARG A 304 21.54 7.93 -26.15
N GLY A 305 21.66 9.16 -25.68
CA GLY A 305 20.56 10.13 -25.66
C GLY A 305 19.91 10.19 -24.28
N ARG A 306 18.67 10.68 -24.20
CA ARG A 306 17.92 10.81 -22.93
C ARG A 306 17.05 9.58 -22.70
N PHE A 307 17.46 8.71 -21.79
CA PHE A 307 16.72 7.50 -21.46
C PHE A 307 16.58 7.35 -19.95
N ILE A 308 15.53 6.61 -19.57
CA ILE A 308 15.24 6.26 -18.19
C ILE A 308 15.10 4.76 -18.13
N TYR A 309 16.00 4.10 -17.41
CA TYR A 309 15.75 2.74 -16.94
C TYR A 309 14.81 2.82 -15.75
N PHE A 310 13.82 1.94 -15.73
CA PHE A 310 12.68 2.10 -14.86
C PHE A 310 12.16 0.76 -14.35
N VAL A 311 11.86 0.68 -13.06
CA VAL A 311 11.06 -0.40 -12.48
C VAL A 311 10.16 0.17 -11.38
N CYS A 312 8.95 -0.36 -11.26
CA CYS A 312 8.13 -0.18 -10.07
C CYS A 312 8.16 -1.45 -9.24
N GLY A 313 8.15 -1.31 -7.93
CA GLY A 313 8.13 -2.47 -7.04
C GLY A 313 8.11 -2.10 -5.58
N GLU A 314 8.14 -3.11 -4.73
CA GLU A 314 8.17 -2.98 -3.29
C GLU A 314 9.38 -3.76 -2.75
N ALA A 315 10.50 -3.04 -2.62
CA ALA A 315 11.73 -3.62 -2.10
C ALA A 315 11.66 -3.79 -0.56
N THR A 316 12.41 -4.76 -0.05
CA THR A 316 12.60 -4.97 1.38
C THR A 316 14.05 -4.72 1.78
N VAL A 317 14.22 -4.30 3.04
CA VAL A 317 15.53 -4.14 3.68
C VAL A 317 15.50 -4.93 4.98
N SER A 318 16.50 -5.79 5.17
CA SER A 318 16.70 -6.50 6.42
C SER A 318 17.40 -5.58 7.41
N VAL A 319 16.68 -5.09 8.40
CA VAL A 319 17.24 -4.20 9.43
C VAL A 319 17.91 -5.03 10.53
N PRO A 320 19.24 -4.92 10.73
CA PRO A 320 19.93 -5.67 11.76
C PRO A 320 19.48 -5.29 13.17
N GLN A 321 19.53 -6.23 14.09
CA GLN A 321 19.24 -5.97 15.50
C GLN A 321 20.23 -4.94 16.06
N GLY A 322 19.70 -3.89 16.69
CA GLY A 322 20.50 -2.81 17.29
C GLY A 322 20.73 -1.60 16.37
N SER A 323 20.23 -1.64 15.12
CA SER A 323 20.13 -0.45 14.27
C SER A 323 19.14 0.55 14.87
N TYR A 324 19.39 1.84 14.65
CA TYR A 324 18.48 2.92 15.02
C TYR A 324 17.26 3.04 14.10
N ASP A 325 17.17 2.20 13.06
CA ASP A 325 16.06 2.21 12.08
C ASP A 325 15.92 3.58 11.36
N LEU A 326 17.06 4.24 11.12
CA LEU A 326 17.16 5.55 10.48
C LEU A 326 17.52 5.39 9.01
N GLY A 327 16.52 5.07 8.20
CA GLY A 327 16.64 4.81 6.77
C GLY A 327 15.32 4.32 6.21
N GLY A 328 15.34 3.80 4.99
CA GLY A 328 14.18 3.20 4.35
C GLY A 328 14.57 2.43 3.09
N ARG A 329 13.62 1.70 2.51
CA ARG A 329 13.84 0.86 1.32
C ARG A 329 14.24 1.69 0.10
N CYS A 330 13.65 2.86 -0.12
CA CYS A 330 13.99 3.73 -1.24
C CYS A 330 15.36 4.40 -1.03
N GLN A 331 15.65 4.85 0.19
CA GLN A 331 16.97 5.37 0.55
C GLN A 331 18.07 4.32 0.37
N HIS A 332 17.83 3.09 0.85
CA HIS A 332 18.78 1.98 0.73
C HIS A 332 18.98 1.56 -0.74
N MET A 333 17.90 1.43 -1.51
CA MET A 333 17.97 1.17 -2.96
C MET A 333 18.77 2.25 -3.69
N ALA A 334 18.54 3.53 -3.37
CA ALA A 334 19.23 4.65 -4.02
C ALA A 334 20.73 4.57 -3.79
N VAL A 335 21.17 4.32 -2.55
CA VAL A 335 22.60 4.17 -2.21
C VAL A 335 23.20 2.97 -2.95
N THR A 336 22.56 1.80 -2.91
CA THR A 336 23.05 0.58 -3.58
C THR A 336 23.17 0.75 -5.10
N LEU A 337 22.17 1.37 -5.76
CA LEU A 337 22.24 1.65 -7.20
C LEU A 337 23.29 2.73 -7.52
N SER A 338 23.47 3.71 -6.64
CA SER A 338 24.43 4.81 -6.85
C SER A 338 25.87 4.31 -6.96
N GLU A 339 26.24 3.26 -6.21
CA GLU A 339 27.57 2.63 -6.32
C GLU A 339 27.82 2.06 -7.72
N LYS A 340 26.77 1.49 -8.32
CA LYS A 340 26.85 0.84 -9.63
C LYS A 340 26.88 1.84 -10.79
N ILE A 341 26.18 2.97 -10.66
CA ILE A 341 26.13 3.99 -11.73
C ILE A 341 27.30 5.00 -11.70
N MET A 342 28.20 4.94 -10.71
CA MET A 342 29.38 5.82 -10.62
C MET A 342 30.20 5.95 -11.92
N PRO A 343 30.41 4.88 -12.72
CA PRO A 343 31.17 4.97 -13.98
C PRO A 343 30.40 5.68 -15.11
N ILE A 344 29.09 5.88 -14.97
CA ILE A 344 28.23 6.48 -15.99
C ILE A 344 28.22 8.00 -15.81
N ALA A 345 28.73 8.72 -16.81
CA ALA A 345 28.73 10.18 -16.81
C ALA A 345 27.29 10.72 -16.77
N ASP A 346 27.06 11.75 -15.95
CA ASP A 346 25.78 12.45 -15.80
C ASP A 346 24.55 11.61 -15.41
N ALA A 347 24.76 10.35 -14.97
CA ALA A 347 23.68 9.51 -14.49
C ALA A 347 23.12 9.97 -13.13
N THR A 348 21.82 9.76 -12.91
CA THR A 348 21.13 10.04 -11.66
C THR A 348 20.19 8.90 -11.31
N VAL A 349 20.33 8.35 -10.10
CA VAL A 349 19.38 7.42 -9.49
C VAL A 349 18.31 8.23 -8.77
N VAL A 350 17.04 7.83 -8.91
CA VAL A 350 15.94 8.31 -8.08
C VAL A 350 15.14 7.11 -7.60
N CYS A 351 14.98 6.97 -6.29
CA CYS A 351 14.13 5.96 -5.67
C CYS A 351 13.09 6.67 -4.79
N PHE A 352 11.82 6.39 -5.03
CA PHE A 352 10.70 7.18 -4.53
C PHE A 352 9.53 6.31 -4.07
N ALA A 353 9.19 6.37 -2.79
CA ALA A 353 8.03 5.75 -2.17
C ALA A 353 6.78 6.55 -2.52
N THR A 354 5.82 5.93 -3.23
CA THR A 354 4.68 6.68 -3.75
C THR A 354 3.77 7.23 -2.67
N ASP A 355 3.77 6.67 -1.46
CA ASP A 355 2.98 7.12 -0.30
C ASP A 355 3.59 8.27 0.50
N GLY A 356 4.82 8.67 0.16
CA GLY A 356 5.57 9.69 0.87
C GLY A 356 6.12 9.22 2.23
N CYS A 357 6.23 7.90 2.41
CA CYS A 357 6.78 7.29 3.62
C CYS A 357 7.76 6.16 3.29
N ASP A 358 9.04 6.52 3.19
CA ASP A 358 10.14 5.58 3.15
C ASP A 358 10.63 5.30 4.59
N ASN A 359 9.78 4.60 5.36
CA ASN A 359 9.87 4.35 6.81
C ASN A 359 9.71 5.60 7.69
N ILE A 360 10.36 6.71 7.32
CA ILE A 360 10.28 8.00 8.00
C ILE A 360 9.20 8.84 7.30
N SER A 361 8.16 9.25 8.04
CA SER A 361 7.09 10.08 7.49
C SER A 361 7.63 11.40 6.95
N GLY A 362 7.28 11.73 5.72
CA GLY A 362 7.73 12.95 5.03
C GLY A 362 9.03 12.76 4.23
N ILE A 363 9.63 11.58 4.30
CA ILE A 363 10.76 11.17 3.46
C ILE A 363 10.23 10.22 2.39
N HIS A 364 10.40 10.60 1.13
CA HIS A 364 9.93 9.81 -0.02
C HIS A 364 11.03 8.89 -0.52
N GLY A 365 12.30 9.13 -0.17
CA GLY A 365 13.43 8.34 -0.64
C GLY A 365 14.64 9.22 -0.90
N ALA A 366 15.38 8.95 -1.98
CA ALA A 366 16.58 9.70 -2.31
C ALA A 366 16.85 9.81 -3.82
N ALA A 367 17.53 10.89 -4.20
CA ALA A 367 18.04 11.14 -5.54
C ALA A 367 19.55 11.37 -5.48
N ILE A 368 20.32 10.54 -6.20
CA ILE A 368 21.78 10.54 -6.13
C ILE A 368 22.35 10.60 -7.55
N SER A 369 23.03 11.70 -7.88
CA SER A 369 23.80 11.82 -9.12
C SER A 369 25.11 11.03 -9.04
N SER A 370 25.70 10.66 -10.18
CA SER A 370 26.99 9.98 -10.21
C SER A 370 28.12 10.82 -9.59
N LEU A 371 27.99 12.16 -9.59
CA LEU A 371 28.90 13.06 -8.86
C LEU A 371 28.70 12.97 -7.34
N MET A 372 27.45 13.02 -6.88
CA MET A 372 27.14 12.83 -5.45
C MET A 372 27.62 11.47 -4.96
N ALA A 373 27.43 10.40 -5.74
CA ALA A 373 27.91 9.06 -5.41
C ALA A 373 29.43 9.01 -5.24
N ARG A 374 30.19 9.66 -6.12
CA ARG A 374 31.66 9.76 -6.00
C ARG A 374 32.09 10.52 -4.75
N ASN A 375 31.44 11.63 -4.42
CA ASN A 375 31.74 12.41 -3.22
C ASN A 375 31.39 11.61 -1.95
N MET A 376 30.23 10.96 -1.95
CA MET A 376 29.76 10.10 -0.86
C MET A 376 30.76 8.95 -0.60
N ALA A 377 31.27 8.28 -1.63
CA ALA A 377 32.27 7.23 -1.50
C ALA A 377 33.64 7.72 -1.00
N ALA A 378 33.95 9.02 -1.16
CA ALA A 378 35.18 9.63 -0.64
C ALA A 378 35.08 10.05 0.83
N GLU A 379 33.87 10.38 1.30
CA GLU A 379 33.62 10.92 2.65
C GLU A 379 33.12 9.87 3.64
N PHE A 380 32.40 8.84 3.18
CA PHE A 380 31.73 7.86 4.02
C PHE A 380 32.16 6.42 3.74
N ASN A 381 32.06 5.57 4.76
CA ASN A 381 32.10 4.12 4.58
C ASN A 381 30.70 3.62 4.17
N VAL A 382 30.36 3.76 2.89
CA VAL A 382 29.04 3.43 2.32
C VAL A 382 28.63 2.00 2.63
N ARG A 383 29.57 1.05 2.56
CA ARG A 383 29.31 -0.35 2.89
C ARG A 383 28.85 -0.53 4.34
N GLN A 384 29.52 0.12 5.29
CA GLN A 384 29.10 0.07 6.69
C GLN A 384 27.70 0.66 6.89
N VAL A 385 27.37 1.75 6.18
CA VAL A 385 26.04 2.38 6.23
C VAL A 385 24.94 1.43 5.74
N LEU A 386 25.19 0.73 4.62
CA LEU A 386 24.27 -0.29 4.10
C LEU A 386 24.17 -1.49 5.06
N ASP A 387 25.30 -1.99 5.58
CA ASP A 387 25.34 -3.15 6.48
C ASP A 387 24.50 -2.93 7.75
N VAL A 388 24.39 -1.70 8.27
CA VAL A 388 23.55 -1.36 9.44
C VAL A 388 22.18 -0.77 9.07
N SER A 389 21.89 -0.60 7.78
CA SER A 389 20.65 -0.01 7.25
C SER A 389 20.35 1.43 7.72
N GLU A 390 21.38 2.21 8.06
CA GLU A 390 21.24 3.59 8.56
C GLU A 390 21.56 4.64 7.49
N THR A 391 20.80 4.62 6.41
CA THR A 391 21.06 5.45 5.22
C THR A 391 20.67 6.91 5.40
N HIS A 392 19.72 7.21 6.29
CA HIS A 392 19.13 8.55 6.42
C HIS A 392 20.14 9.64 6.82
N PRO A 393 20.95 9.50 7.89
CA PRO A 393 21.84 10.58 8.32
C PRO A 393 22.90 10.95 7.27
N MET A 394 23.41 9.95 6.54
CA MET A 394 24.36 10.16 5.46
C MET A 394 23.71 10.92 4.30
N LEU A 395 22.53 10.49 3.85
CA LEU A 395 21.80 11.11 2.75
C LEU A 395 21.36 12.55 3.07
N ASP A 396 20.97 12.81 4.32
CA ASP A 396 20.64 14.16 4.80
C ASP A 396 21.86 15.08 4.72
N SER A 397 23.02 14.61 5.18
CA SER A 397 24.25 15.41 5.21
C SER A 397 24.74 15.87 3.82
N ILE A 398 24.39 15.13 2.77
CA ILE A 398 24.74 15.44 1.38
C ILE A 398 23.57 16.05 0.58
N GLY A 399 22.42 16.28 1.21
CA GLY A 399 21.24 16.85 0.58
C GLY A 399 20.62 15.97 -0.52
N ALA A 400 20.69 14.64 -0.36
CA ALA A 400 20.18 13.68 -1.34
C ALA A 400 18.75 13.18 -1.05
N LEU A 401 18.18 13.54 0.11
CA LEU A 401 16.83 13.14 0.49
C LEU A 401 15.75 13.81 -0.36
N ILE A 402 14.72 13.04 -0.71
CA ILE A 402 13.49 13.56 -1.30
C ILE A 402 12.48 13.72 -0.17
N THR A 403 12.07 14.96 0.09
CA THR A 403 11.17 15.31 1.19
C THR A 403 9.86 15.88 0.66
N GLY A 404 8.77 15.68 1.40
CA GLY A 404 7.46 16.23 1.05
C GLY A 404 6.32 15.61 1.85
N ASP A 405 5.11 16.11 1.67
CA ASP A 405 3.93 15.59 2.38
C ASP A 405 3.51 14.20 1.87
N LYS A 406 2.66 13.51 2.65
CA LYS A 406 1.98 12.28 2.19
C LYS A 406 1.21 12.58 0.90
N THR A 407 1.35 11.72 -0.09
CA THR A 407 0.79 11.95 -1.44
C THR A 407 -0.68 11.53 -1.55
N GLY A 408 -1.13 10.62 -0.67
CA GLY A 408 -2.41 9.93 -0.79
C GLY A 408 -2.45 8.87 -1.90
N VAL A 409 -1.31 8.52 -2.50
CA VAL A 409 -1.13 7.41 -3.47
C VAL A 409 -0.39 6.30 -2.75
N ASN A 410 -0.80 5.04 -2.89
CA ASN A 410 -0.07 3.90 -2.31
C ASN A 410 -0.04 2.76 -3.34
N LEU A 411 0.88 2.90 -4.30
CA LEU A 411 1.09 1.97 -5.42
C LEU A 411 2.58 1.58 -5.50
N CYS A 412 3.12 1.05 -4.40
CA CYS A 412 4.52 0.65 -4.28
C CYS A 412 5.51 1.82 -4.47
N ASP A 413 6.71 1.55 -4.98
CA ASP A 413 7.77 2.53 -5.20
C ASP A 413 8.13 2.66 -6.68
N ILE A 414 8.75 3.80 -7.01
CA ILE A 414 9.35 4.10 -8.31
C ILE A 414 10.87 4.06 -8.15
N TYR A 415 11.56 3.23 -8.93
CA TYR A 415 13.01 3.24 -9.03
C TYR A 415 13.43 3.52 -10.45
N LEU A 416 14.28 4.53 -10.63
CA LEU A 416 14.74 4.92 -11.96
C LEU A 416 16.22 5.33 -11.98
N VAL A 417 16.85 5.11 -13.13
CA VAL A 417 18.17 5.64 -13.46
C VAL A 417 18.02 6.45 -14.74
N VAL A 418 18.28 7.74 -14.64
CA VAL A 418 18.33 8.68 -15.77
C VAL A 418 19.77 8.81 -16.22
N CYS A 419 20.00 8.72 -17.53
CA CYS A 419 21.31 8.94 -18.15
C CYS A 419 21.21 9.91 -19.33
#